data_AF-A0A7R9HRS6-F1
#
_entry.id   AF-A0A7R9HRS6-F1
#
_cell.length_a   1.000
_cell.length_b   1.000
_cell.length_c   1.000
_cell.angle_alpha   90.00
_cell.angle_beta   90.00
_cell.angle_gamma   90.00
#
_symmetry.space_group_name_H-M   'P 1'
#
loop_
_entity.id
_entity.type
_entity.pdbx_description
1 polymer ?
#
loop_
_entity_poly.entity_id
_entity_poly.type
_entity_poly.pdbx_seq_one_letter_code
_entity_poly.pdbx_strand_id
1 'polypeptide(L)'
;SCRYKKPSKERLETAEYIAAMNARSAALNECDSLSIHRGLDDIERPNFSRSTSSTLSRLFGRGKPEGEGLLAASNDLEDLDIVIDFSGLGAKKLPPDVNIEAVFACNELDLKEVNVYGFDYDYTLACYKPSMDYLLYNLGRDTLVKKLKYPDSISQLEYRPGFAVRGLHYDIEKGLLLKIDSFLQIQLGSVYRGLSPVPNEEVLRLYRNKTIPIDYVESHGRHQPAFVKLKMIQLADLFSVPEMGLLCNVAEYFEKNHIEYHPEILFRDVKKSVQSSHPIMHNIVENNVTDYLEQNSTIQTYFEGLIKAGKKLFLVTNSPFRFVNKGMEFLLGEEWINFFDVVIVQARKPRFFTDESRPFRVYDPVSKRQLWDHVTKLEKGKIYYEGTVKQLQDMTGWNGQQVLYFGDHPYSDLADVTLEHGWRTGAIITELTVTRRLYKPVSYCKLSLGSTLSAVI
;
A
#
# COMPACT_ATOMS: atom_id res chain seq x y z
N SER A 1 -8.48 26.96 55.55
CA SER A 1 -7.15 26.68 54.98
C SER A 1 -6.93 25.18 54.87
N CYS A 2 -7.18 24.58 53.70
CA CYS A 2 -6.89 23.17 53.46
C CYS A 2 -5.72 23.10 52.46
N ARG A 3 -4.53 22.69 52.92
CA ARG A 3 -3.34 22.50 52.07
C ARG A 3 -3.28 21.04 51.63
N TYR A 4 -3.26 20.81 50.32
CA TYR A 4 -2.98 19.50 49.74
C TYR A 4 -1.52 19.11 50.01
N LYS A 5 -1.26 17.88 50.46
CA LYS A 5 0.07 17.29 50.63
C LYS A 5 0.26 16.19 49.58
N LYS A 6 1.36 16.24 48.83
CA LYS A 6 1.76 15.21 47.85
C LYS A 6 1.97 13.87 48.58
N PRO A 7 1.49 12.72 48.05
CA PRO A 7 1.66 11.41 48.69
C PRO A 7 3.13 11.01 48.80
N SER A 8 3.55 10.42 49.93
CA SER A 8 4.87 9.81 50.08
C SER A 8 4.94 8.45 49.37
N LYS A 9 6.16 8.00 49.06
CA LYS A 9 6.44 6.71 48.41
C LYS A 9 5.81 5.52 49.16
N GLU A 10 5.82 5.55 50.49
CA GLU A 10 5.18 4.53 51.35
C GLU A 10 3.66 4.46 51.15
N ARG A 11 3.02 5.55 50.70
CA ARG A 11 1.57 5.63 50.47
C ARG A 11 1.17 5.12 49.07
N LEU A 12 2.16 4.90 48.19
CA LEU A 12 1.99 4.39 46.83
C LEU A 12 2.40 2.92 46.68
N GLU A 13 3.14 2.38 47.65
CA GLU A 13 3.54 0.96 47.72
C GLU A 13 2.48 0.14 48.46
N THR A 14 1.25 0.09 47.92
CA THR A 14 0.23 -0.82 48.46
C THR A 14 0.60 -2.28 48.20
N ALA A 15 0.04 -3.19 48.99
CA ALA A 15 0.24 -4.62 48.80
C ALA A 15 -0.15 -5.08 47.38
N GLU A 16 -1.16 -4.44 46.75
CA GLU A 16 -1.52 -4.73 45.36
C GLU A 16 -0.47 -4.25 44.36
N TYR A 17 0.13 -3.08 44.59
CA TYR A 17 1.21 -2.57 43.73
C TYR A 17 2.45 -3.46 43.78
N ILE A 18 2.83 -3.90 44.98
CA ILE A 18 3.96 -4.82 45.17
C ILE A 18 3.66 -6.18 44.55
N ALA A 19 2.44 -6.70 44.71
CA ALA A 19 2.02 -7.96 44.10
C ALA A 19 2.05 -7.89 42.56
N ALA A 20 1.59 -6.79 41.96
CA ALA A 20 1.62 -6.59 40.52
C ALA A 20 3.05 -6.49 39.96
N MET A 21 3.96 -5.81 40.68
CA MET A 21 5.37 -5.72 40.28
C MET A 21 6.10 -7.07 40.40
N ASN A 22 5.80 -7.85 41.44
CA ASN A 22 6.36 -9.19 41.61
C ASN A 22 5.82 -10.18 40.56
N ALA A 23 4.53 -10.13 40.24
CA ALA A 23 3.94 -10.94 39.17
C ALA A 23 4.55 -10.62 37.80
N ARG A 24 4.81 -9.34 37.52
CA ARG A 24 5.48 -8.90 36.28
C ARG A 24 6.93 -9.41 36.22
N SER A 25 7.65 -9.38 37.33
CA SER A 25 9.03 -9.88 37.37
C SER A 25 9.10 -11.41 37.26
N ALA A 26 8.11 -12.14 37.77
CA ALA A 26 8.00 -13.59 37.61
C ALA A 26 7.68 -13.98 36.16
N ALA A 27 6.76 -13.28 35.50
CA ALA A 27 6.40 -13.50 34.09
C ALA A 27 7.54 -13.22 33.11
N LEU A 28 8.45 -12.29 33.46
CA LEU A 28 9.63 -12.00 32.65
C LEU A 28 10.74 -13.07 32.80
N ASN A 29 10.75 -13.83 33.90
CA ASN A 29 11.73 -14.88 34.14
C ASN A 29 11.30 -16.27 33.62
N GLU A 30 10.01 -16.49 33.34
CA GLU A 30 9.49 -17.74 32.74
C GLU A 30 9.56 -17.80 31.21
N CYS A 31 9.87 -16.68 30.54
CA CYS A 31 9.87 -16.62 29.07
C CYS A 31 11.14 -17.20 28.41
N ASP A 32 12.19 -17.50 29.19
CA ASP A 32 13.49 -18.00 28.70
C ASP A 32 13.66 -19.53 28.83
N SER A 33 12.64 -20.30 29.23
CA SER A 33 12.82 -21.74 29.48
C SER A 33 11.68 -22.67 29.05
N LEU A 34 11.05 -22.46 27.89
CA LEU A 34 10.14 -23.46 27.31
C LEU A 34 10.46 -23.76 25.84
N SER A 35 11.35 -24.73 25.66
CA SER A 35 11.29 -25.69 24.54
C SER A 35 10.26 -26.77 24.91
N ILE A 36 9.42 -27.21 23.98
CA ILE A 36 9.05 -28.63 23.78
C ILE A 36 8.00 -28.78 22.66
N HIS A 37 8.36 -29.67 21.75
CA HIS A 37 7.54 -30.40 20.80
C HIS A 37 6.77 -31.51 21.55
N ARG A 38 5.44 -31.59 21.50
CA ARG A 38 4.67 -32.85 21.69
C ARG A 38 3.21 -32.70 21.28
N GLY A 39 2.69 -33.79 20.69
CA GLY A 39 1.45 -33.85 19.95
C GLY A 39 0.17 -33.99 20.77
N LEU A 40 -0.88 -34.14 19.98
CA LEU A 40 -2.31 -34.20 20.25
C LEU A 40 -2.77 -35.19 21.34
N ASP A 41 -4.02 -34.93 21.74
CA ASP A 41 -5.00 -35.77 22.42
C ASP A 41 -4.99 -35.75 23.96
N ASP A 42 -6.18 -35.48 24.51
CA ASP A 42 -6.59 -35.54 25.93
C ASP A 42 -6.52 -34.26 26.81
N ILE A 43 -7.14 -33.15 26.37
CA ILE A 43 -7.66 -32.13 27.31
C ILE A 43 -9.09 -31.71 26.93
N GLU A 44 -10.01 -31.80 27.89
CA GLU A 44 -11.43 -31.43 27.76
C GLU A 44 -11.61 -29.99 27.24
N ARG A 45 -12.47 -29.82 26.23
CA ARG A 45 -12.75 -28.54 25.57
C ARG A 45 -13.50 -27.60 26.52
N PRO A 46 -12.95 -26.41 26.90
CA PRO A 46 -13.73 -25.39 27.57
C PRO A 46 -14.62 -24.65 26.57
N ASN A 47 -15.91 -24.56 26.91
CA ASN A 47 -16.96 -23.94 26.10
C ASN A 47 -16.95 -22.41 26.29
N PHE A 48 -16.27 -21.67 25.41
CA PHE A 48 -16.24 -20.21 25.44
C PHE A 48 -17.27 -19.61 24.48
N SER A 49 -18.53 -19.57 24.91
CA SER A 49 -19.46 -18.57 24.40
C SER A 49 -19.13 -17.22 25.06
N ARG A 50 -18.84 -16.22 24.22
CA ARG A 50 -18.48 -14.81 24.55
C ARG A 50 -17.06 -14.57 25.06
N SER A 51 -16.18 -14.10 24.17
CA SER A 51 -15.37 -12.87 24.35
C SER A 51 -14.37 -12.71 23.20
N THR A 52 -14.69 -11.85 22.23
CA THR A 52 -13.72 -11.21 21.32
C THR A 52 -14.03 -9.71 21.34
N SER A 53 -13.32 -8.96 22.19
CA SER A 53 -13.37 -7.50 22.17
C SER A 53 -12.20 -6.97 21.35
N SER A 54 -12.36 -6.93 20.02
CA SER A 54 -11.71 -5.94 19.19
C SER A 54 -12.54 -4.66 19.28
N THR A 55 -11.98 -3.64 19.93
CA THR A 55 -12.68 -2.40 20.28
C THR A 55 -12.89 -1.51 19.06
N LEU A 56 -13.93 -1.76 18.26
CA LEU A 56 -14.39 -0.78 17.24
C LEU A 56 -15.92 -0.83 16.97
N SER A 57 -16.73 -1.17 17.97
CA SER A 57 -18.19 -1.18 17.86
C SER A 57 -18.88 -0.31 18.92
N ARG A 58 -18.89 1.02 18.73
CA ARG A 58 -19.91 1.92 19.32
C ARG A 58 -20.19 3.12 18.40
N LEU A 59 -21.05 2.89 17.40
CA LEU A 59 -21.78 3.93 16.68
C LEU A 59 -23.25 3.59 16.80
N PHE A 60 -23.98 4.31 17.65
CA PHE A 60 -25.38 4.77 17.51
C PHE A 60 -25.91 5.25 18.88
N GLY A 61 -26.29 6.53 18.97
CA GLY A 61 -27.24 7.00 20.01
C GLY A 61 -26.94 8.34 20.71
N ARG A 62 -27.37 9.44 20.09
CA ARG A 62 -27.93 10.70 20.66
C ARG A 62 -27.13 11.56 21.68
N GLY A 63 -26.67 12.72 21.19
CA GLY A 63 -27.28 14.04 21.48
C GLY A 63 -26.90 14.85 22.74
N LYS A 64 -26.16 15.98 22.48
CA LYS A 64 -26.23 17.34 23.11
C LYS A 64 -25.52 17.59 24.48
N PRO A 65 -25.18 18.86 24.88
CA PRO A 65 -24.01 19.64 24.43
C PRO A 65 -23.20 20.34 25.59
N GLU A 66 -22.13 21.06 25.20
CA GLU A 66 -21.44 22.20 25.87
C GLU A 66 -20.59 22.01 27.16
N GLY A 67 -19.42 22.70 27.20
CA GLY A 67 -18.70 23.01 28.44
C GLY A 67 -17.16 23.10 28.36
N GLU A 68 -16.67 24.31 28.08
CA GLU A 68 -15.37 24.99 28.37
C GLU A 68 -14.23 24.29 29.16
N GLY A 69 -12.98 24.71 28.88
CA GLY A 69 -11.91 24.64 29.88
C GLY A 69 -10.46 24.64 29.36
N LEU A 70 -9.97 25.80 28.94
CA LEU A 70 -8.56 26.10 28.68
C LEU A 70 -7.77 26.14 30.01
N LEU A 71 -6.59 25.51 30.11
CA LEU A 71 -5.49 26.00 30.97
C LEU A 71 -4.13 25.45 30.48
N ALA A 72 -3.18 26.38 30.35
CA ALA A 72 -1.78 26.20 29.98
C ALA A 72 -0.87 26.22 31.22
N ALA A 73 0.42 25.97 30.97
CA ALA A 73 1.62 26.08 31.85
C ALA A 73 1.93 24.83 32.70
N SER A 74 3.18 24.38 32.86
CA SER A 74 4.51 24.83 32.41
C SER A 74 5.55 23.78 32.79
N ASN A 75 6.61 23.72 31.97
CA ASN A 75 8.02 23.42 32.26
C ASN A 75 8.39 22.36 33.29
N ASP A 76 9.12 21.34 32.82
CA ASP A 76 10.46 21.01 33.31
C ASP A 76 11.14 20.14 32.23
N LEU A 77 11.89 20.80 31.34
CA LEU A 77 12.81 20.18 30.38
C LEU A 77 14.19 20.26 31.02
N GLU A 78 14.71 19.12 31.50
CA GLU A 78 16.14 18.95 31.69
C GLU A 78 16.71 18.36 30.40
N ASP A 79 17.58 19.15 29.77
CA ASP A 79 18.32 18.86 28.56
C ASP A 79 19.20 17.62 28.75
N LEU A 80 18.97 16.61 27.91
CA LEU A 80 19.97 15.59 27.61
C LEU A 80 20.15 15.57 26.09
N ASP A 81 21.05 16.43 25.62
CA ASP A 81 21.55 16.43 24.24
C ASP A 81 22.30 15.13 23.96
N ILE A 82 21.56 14.08 23.60
CA ILE A 82 22.12 12.92 22.93
C ILE A 82 22.18 13.27 21.44
N VAL A 83 23.32 13.82 21.01
CA VAL A 83 23.68 13.87 19.59
C VAL A 83 23.87 12.42 19.13
N ILE A 84 22.81 11.82 18.59
CA ILE A 84 22.91 10.51 17.94
C ILE A 84 23.49 10.75 16.55
N ASP A 85 24.77 10.42 16.39
CA ASP A 85 25.42 10.34 15.09
C ASP A 85 24.79 9.20 14.28
N PHE A 86 23.98 9.56 13.29
CA PHE A 86 23.33 8.62 12.38
C PHE A 86 24.18 8.25 11.16
N SER A 87 25.43 8.74 11.06
CA SER A 87 26.35 8.37 9.98
C SER A 87 26.71 6.87 9.97
N GLY A 88 26.39 6.15 11.05
CA GLY A 88 26.57 4.69 11.21
C GLY A 88 25.30 3.83 11.19
N LEU A 89 24.09 4.38 10.97
CA LEU A 89 22.88 3.54 10.82
C LEU A 89 22.86 2.86 9.46
N GLY A 90 23.68 1.82 9.30
CA GLY A 90 23.44 0.80 8.29
C GLY A 90 22.02 0.27 8.47
N ALA A 91 21.26 0.21 7.36
CA ALA A 91 19.89 -0.30 7.42
C ALA A 91 19.85 -1.67 8.13
N LYS A 92 18.85 -1.88 8.99
CA LYS A 92 18.68 -3.14 9.73
C LYS A 92 18.65 -4.29 8.72
N LYS A 93 19.61 -5.21 8.84
CA LYS A 93 19.73 -6.39 7.98
C LYS A 93 18.52 -7.32 8.21
N LEU A 94 18.03 -7.96 7.15
CA LEU A 94 17.05 -9.03 7.29
C LEU A 94 17.65 -10.21 8.08
N PRO A 95 16.83 -10.97 8.82
CA PRO A 95 17.25 -12.23 9.41
C PRO A 95 17.85 -13.18 8.36
N PRO A 96 18.90 -13.95 8.72
CA PRO A 96 19.69 -14.79 7.81
C PRO A 96 18.94 -15.93 7.08
N ASP A 97 17.78 -16.29 7.58
CA ASP A 97 16.97 -17.47 7.24
C ASP A 97 15.83 -17.17 6.26
N VAL A 98 15.70 -15.91 5.85
CA VAL A 98 14.64 -15.49 4.94
C VAL A 98 14.95 -15.97 3.53
N ASN A 99 14.30 -17.06 3.11
CA ASN A 99 14.31 -17.50 1.72
C ASN A 99 13.75 -16.37 0.83
N ILE A 100 14.59 -15.87 -0.08
CA ILE A 100 14.28 -14.74 -0.95
C ILE A 100 13.21 -15.07 -2.01
N GLU A 101 12.94 -16.35 -2.22
CA GLU A 101 11.88 -16.88 -3.08
C GLU A 101 10.66 -17.34 -2.26
N ALA A 102 10.68 -17.19 -0.94
CA ALA A 102 9.55 -17.58 -0.12
C ALA A 102 8.39 -16.60 -0.23
N VAL A 103 7.22 -17.17 0.02
CA VAL A 103 5.98 -16.46 0.29
C VAL A 103 5.91 -16.21 1.80
N PHE A 104 5.64 -14.97 2.19
CA PHE A 104 5.52 -14.58 3.60
C PHE A 104 4.06 -14.64 4.00
N ALA A 105 3.71 -15.50 4.95
CA ALA A 105 2.35 -15.59 5.45
C ALA A 105 2.14 -14.60 6.62
N CYS A 106 1.19 -13.68 6.46
CA CYS A 106 0.67 -12.84 7.54
C CYS A 106 -0.48 -13.51 8.28
N ASN A 107 -1.24 -14.38 7.59
CA ASN A 107 -2.34 -15.16 8.14
C ASN A 107 -2.25 -16.62 7.69
N GLU A 108 -2.96 -17.52 8.38
CA GLU A 108 -3.08 -18.91 7.96
C GLU A 108 -3.91 -19.03 6.66
N LEU A 109 -3.40 -19.82 5.70
CA LEU A 109 -4.06 -20.09 4.43
C LEU A 109 -3.81 -21.54 3.98
N ASP A 110 -4.88 -22.32 3.83
CA ASP A 110 -4.81 -23.60 3.12
C ASP A 110 -5.14 -23.41 1.63
N LEU A 111 -4.13 -23.56 0.77
CA LEU A 111 -4.28 -23.45 -0.69
C LEU A 111 -5.19 -24.53 -1.29
N LYS A 112 -5.50 -25.60 -0.57
CA LYS A 112 -6.49 -26.60 -1.00
C LYS A 112 -7.90 -26.02 -1.02
N GLU A 113 -8.22 -25.11 -0.09
CA GLU A 113 -9.53 -24.46 0.01
C GLU A 113 -9.73 -23.35 -1.03
N VAL A 114 -8.63 -22.81 -1.58
CA VAL A 114 -8.67 -21.80 -2.63
C VAL A 114 -9.00 -22.46 -3.97
N ASN A 115 -10.16 -22.16 -4.53
CA ASN A 115 -10.61 -22.69 -5.83
C ASN A 115 -10.48 -21.68 -6.97
N VAL A 116 -10.39 -20.38 -6.63
CA VAL A 116 -10.40 -19.28 -7.59
C VAL A 116 -9.24 -18.34 -7.29
N TYR A 117 -8.46 -18.03 -8.31
CA TYR A 117 -7.30 -17.16 -8.25
C TYR A 117 -7.56 -15.92 -9.11
N GLY A 118 -7.55 -14.75 -8.48
CA GLY A 118 -7.72 -13.48 -9.14
C GLY A 118 -6.43 -12.68 -9.16
N PHE A 119 -6.21 -11.89 -10.20
CA PHE A 119 -5.01 -11.07 -10.35
C PHE A 119 -5.36 -9.66 -10.80
N ASP A 120 -4.65 -8.66 -10.27
CA ASP A 120 -4.41 -7.42 -11.00
C ASP A 120 -3.37 -7.63 -12.10
N TYR A 121 -3.29 -6.69 -13.04
CA TYR A 121 -2.32 -6.67 -14.11
C TYR A 121 -1.06 -5.88 -13.74
N ASP A 122 -1.19 -4.56 -13.55
CA ASP A 122 -0.06 -3.65 -13.37
C ASP A 122 0.67 -3.92 -12.06
N TYR A 123 2.01 -4.03 -12.10
CA TYR A 123 2.87 -4.37 -10.95
C TYR A 123 2.54 -5.69 -10.21
N THR A 124 1.57 -6.46 -10.71
CA THR A 124 1.17 -7.78 -10.19
C THR A 124 1.59 -8.88 -11.16
N LEU A 125 0.99 -8.95 -12.34
CA LEU A 125 1.43 -9.84 -13.42
C LEU A 125 2.50 -9.17 -14.28
N ALA A 126 2.27 -7.92 -14.66
CA ALA A 126 3.18 -7.10 -15.42
C ALA A 126 4.14 -6.37 -14.47
N CYS A 127 5.29 -6.97 -14.22
CA CYS A 127 6.37 -6.33 -13.47
C CYS A 127 7.12 -5.35 -14.38
N TYR A 128 7.15 -4.08 -14.01
CA TYR A 128 7.80 -3.04 -14.79
C TYR A 128 9.31 -2.91 -14.46
N LYS A 129 10.10 -2.59 -15.49
CA LYS A 129 11.51 -2.22 -15.41
C LYS A 129 11.68 -0.80 -14.85
N PRO A 130 12.86 -0.44 -14.30
CA PRO A 130 13.14 0.92 -13.85
C PRO A 130 12.94 2.01 -14.91
N SER A 131 13.03 1.67 -16.20
CA SER A 131 12.73 2.56 -17.33
C SER A 131 11.32 3.17 -17.27
N MET A 132 10.36 2.50 -16.62
CA MET A 132 9.00 3.01 -16.42
C MET A 132 8.98 4.30 -15.58
N ASP A 133 9.76 4.35 -14.50
CA ASP A 133 9.83 5.52 -13.62
C ASP A 133 10.35 6.74 -14.38
N TYR A 134 11.41 6.55 -15.18
CA TYR A 134 11.98 7.61 -16.02
C TYR A 134 10.96 8.10 -17.05
N LEU A 135 10.22 7.20 -17.69
CA LEU A 135 9.20 7.56 -18.66
C LEU A 135 8.12 8.44 -18.03
N LEU A 136 7.54 8.00 -16.91
CA LEU A 136 6.46 8.73 -16.22
C LEU A 136 6.94 10.09 -15.70
N TYR A 137 8.13 10.12 -15.09
CA TYR A 137 8.75 11.35 -14.63
C TYR A 137 8.92 12.34 -15.79
N ASN A 138 9.51 11.89 -16.90
CA ASN A 138 9.79 12.74 -18.06
C ASN A 138 8.51 13.25 -18.72
N LEU A 139 7.49 12.40 -18.88
CA LEU A 139 6.20 12.81 -19.45
C LEU A 139 5.49 13.84 -18.55
N GLY A 140 5.53 13.63 -17.23
CA GLY A 140 5.02 14.58 -16.24
C GLY A 140 5.72 15.93 -16.33
N ARG A 141 7.06 15.93 -16.27
CA ARG A 141 7.91 17.13 -16.38
C ARG A 141 7.65 17.90 -17.67
N ASP A 142 7.65 17.20 -18.79
CA ASP A 142 7.42 17.79 -20.11
C ASP A 142 6.02 18.40 -20.21
N THR A 143 5.02 17.79 -19.56
CA THR A 143 3.65 18.32 -19.51
C THR A 143 3.59 19.62 -18.70
N LEU A 144 4.28 19.71 -17.56
CA LEU A 144 4.38 20.93 -16.77
C LEU A 144 4.94 22.10 -17.60
N VAL A 145 6.06 21.87 -18.30
CA VAL A 145 6.72 22.90 -19.12
C VAL A 145 5.85 23.25 -20.35
N LYS A 146 5.49 22.25 -21.17
CA LYS A 146 4.86 22.50 -22.46
C LYS A 146 3.41 23.00 -22.35
N LYS A 147 2.62 22.43 -21.42
CA LYS A 147 1.19 22.73 -21.27
C LYS A 147 0.91 23.75 -20.17
N LEU A 148 1.54 23.62 -19.01
CA LEU A 148 1.29 24.52 -17.86
C LEU A 148 2.25 25.71 -17.79
N LYS A 149 3.21 25.81 -18.74
CA LYS A 149 4.12 26.96 -18.89
C LYS A 149 4.99 27.22 -17.66
N TYR A 150 5.35 26.14 -16.95
CA TYR A 150 6.42 26.18 -15.96
C TYR A 150 7.75 26.60 -16.61
N PRO A 151 8.68 27.21 -15.86
CA PRO A 151 9.97 27.68 -16.39
C PRO A 151 10.69 26.65 -17.26
N ASP A 152 11.20 27.06 -18.43
CA ASP A 152 11.81 26.14 -19.41
C ASP A 152 13.01 25.38 -18.86
N SER A 153 13.74 25.95 -17.91
CA SER A 153 14.84 25.31 -17.16
C SER A 153 14.43 24.03 -16.44
N ILE A 154 13.14 23.86 -16.09
CA ILE A 154 12.62 22.62 -15.50
C ILE A 154 12.77 21.43 -16.46
N SER A 155 12.86 21.67 -17.77
CA SER A 155 13.14 20.61 -18.76
C SER A 155 14.48 19.88 -18.53
N GLN A 156 15.42 20.52 -17.82
CA GLN A 156 16.74 19.96 -17.50
C GLN A 156 16.74 19.15 -16.20
N LEU A 157 15.63 19.11 -15.46
CA LEU A 157 15.54 18.30 -14.25
C LEU A 157 15.51 16.82 -14.60
N GLU A 158 16.37 16.04 -13.95
CA GLU A 158 16.48 14.59 -14.13
C GLU A 158 15.82 13.83 -12.98
N TYR A 159 15.26 12.66 -13.29
CA TYR A 159 14.75 11.74 -12.27
C TYR A 159 15.89 11.25 -11.36
N ARG A 160 15.63 11.17 -10.06
CA ARG A 160 16.58 10.68 -9.05
C ARG A 160 16.07 9.36 -8.46
N PRO A 161 16.49 8.20 -8.99
CA PRO A 161 16.08 6.90 -8.46
C PRO A 161 16.45 6.76 -6.98
N GLY A 162 15.54 6.17 -6.20
CA GLY A 162 15.77 5.88 -4.78
C GLY A 162 15.63 7.08 -3.83
N PHE A 163 15.34 8.29 -4.32
CA PHE A 163 15.02 9.43 -3.46
C PHE A 163 13.69 9.22 -2.72
N ALA A 164 12.63 8.92 -3.46
CA ALA A 164 11.33 8.56 -2.91
C ALA A 164 11.19 7.04 -2.87
N VAL A 165 10.52 6.54 -1.84
CA VAL A 165 10.14 5.13 -1.70
C VAL A 165 8.65 5.04 -1.40
N ARG A 166 8.04 3.91 -1.79
CA ARG A 166 6.64 3.63 -1.50
C ARG A 166 6.38 3.62 0.01
N GLY A 167 5.20 4.10 0.40
CA GLY A 167 4.75 4.21 1.79
C GLY A 167 5.07 5.54 2.48
N LEU A 168 5.87 6.42 1.86
CA LEU A 168 6.05 7.80 2.33
C LEU A 168 4.73 8.58 2.27
N HIS A 169 4.68 9.68 3.02
CA HIS A 169 3.55 10.60 3.06
C HIS A 169 3.99 11.97 2.58
N TYR A 170 3.12 12.67 1.88
CA TYR A 170 3.33 14.06 1.48
C TYR A 170 2.24 14.95 2.09
N ASP A 171 2.65 15.90 2.93
CA ASP A 171 1.78 16.95 3.46
C ASP A 171 1.63 18.04 2.38
N ILE A 172 0.43 18.09 1.78
CA ILE A 172 0.10 18.99 0.69
C ILE A 172 0.04 20.44 1.16
N GLU A 173 -0.46 20.67 2.39
CA GLU A 173 -0.55 22.03 2.95
C GLU A 173 0.85 22.59 3.23
N LYS A 174 1.77 21.76 3.73
CA LYS A 174 3.13 22.20 4.12
C LYS A 174 4.19 22.03 3.04
N GLY A 175 3.91 21.28 1.98
CA GLY A 175 4.89 20.96 0.94
C GLY A 175 6.03 20.06 1.43
N LEU A 176 5.72 19.09 2.29
CA LEU A 176 6.72 18.25 2.95
C LEU A 176 6.52 16.77 2.63
N LEU A 177 7.58 16.10 2.20
CA LEU A 177 7.66 14.64 2.13
C LEU A 177 8.21 14.11 3.46
N LEU A 178 7.58 13.08 4.03
CA LEU A 178 7.96 12.54 5.33
C LEU A 178 7.62 11.05 5.45
N LYS A 179 8.33 10.38 6.36
CA LYS A 179 7.94 9.05 6.81
C LYS A 179 7.18 9.13 8.13
N ILE A 180 6.09 8.39 8.19
CA ILE A 180 5.23 8.24 9.35
C ILE A 180 5.20 6.74 9.69
N ASP A 181 5.22 6.40 10.97
CA ASP A 181 5.10 5.01 11.43
C ASP A 181 3.63 4.56 11.60
N SER A 182 3.43 3.30 12.01
CA SER A 182 2.10 2.73 12.24
C SER A 182 1.32 3.38 13.39
N PHE A 183 1.97 4.18 14.24
CA PHE A 183 1.36 4.92 15.34
C PHE A 183 1.18 6.41 15.00
N LEU A 184 1.27 6.75 13.71
CA LEU A 184 1.16 8.10 13.18
C LEU A 184 2.24 9.05 13.71
N GLN A 185 3.40 8.54 14.10
CA GLN A 185 4.52 9.37 14.53
C GLN A 185 5.43 9.71 13.35
N ILE A 186 5.78 11.00 13.23
CA ILE A 186 6.78 11.48 12.29
C ILE A 186 8.13 10.87 12.66
N GLN A 187 8.73 10.16 11.72
CA GLN A 187 10.11 9.73 11.87
C GLN A 187 11.03 10.95 11.64
N LEU A 188 11.50 11.56 12.72
CA LEU A 188 12.44 12.69 12.65
C LEU A 188 13.69 12.34 11.83
N GLY A 189 14.24 13.34 11.13
CA GLY A 189 15.32 13.15 10.15
C GLY A 189 14.87 12.59 8.78
N SER A 190 13.60 12.23 8.61
CA SER A 190 13.05 11.76 7.32
C SER A 190 12.16 12.78 6.60
N VAL A 191 12.17 14.04 7.06
CA VAL A 191 11.30 15.10 6.53
C VAL A 191 12.07 15.95 5.52
N TYR A 192 11.49 16.17 4.34
CA TYR A 192 12.10 16.85 3.22
C TYR A 192 11.18 17.95 2.67
N ARG A 193 11.76 19.11 2.36
CA ARG A 193 11.16 20.16 1.53
C ARG A 193 11.89 20.14 0.20
N GLY A 194 11.17 19.80 -0.87
CA GLY A 194 11.83 19.45 -2.12
C GLY A 194 12.79 18.27 -1.93
N LEU A 195 14.07 18.46 -2.22
CA LEU A 195 15.12 17.43 -2.05
C LEU A 195 15.99 17.69 -0.82
N SER A 196 15.70 18.75 -0.07
CA SER A 196 16.49 19.20 1.07
C SER A 196 15.87 18.72 2.39
N PRO A 197 16.67 18.15 3.31
CA PRO A 197 16.16 17.73 4.61
C PRO A 197 15.74 18.94 5.44
N VAL A 198 14.66 18.80 6.20
CA VAL A 198 14.15 19.83 7.12
C VAL A 198 14.68 19.54 8.53
N PRO A 199 15.28 20.53 9.22
CA PRO A 199 15.74 20.38 10.60
C PRO A 199 14.61 19.95 11.54
N ASN A 200 14.92 19.10 12.51
CA ASN A 200 13.92 18.53 13.43
C ASN A 200 13.21 19.61 14.25
N GLU A 201 13.92 20.68 14.60
CA GLU A 201 13.39 21.83 15.35
C GLU A 201 12.29 22.53 14.54
N GLU A 202 12.50 22.66 13.23
CA GLU A 202 11.51 23.21 12.31
C GLU A 202 10.32 22.26 12.16
N VAL A 203 10.56 20.95 12.01
CA VAL A 203 9.49 19.94 11.95
C VAL A 203 8.61 20.01 13.20
N LEU A 204 9.21 20.02 14.38
CA LEU A 204 8.49 20.09 15.66
C LEU A 204 7.71 21.40 15.80
N ARG A 205 8.24 22.52 15.29
CA ARG A 205 7.52 23.80 15.23
C ARG A 205 6.32 23.74 14.28
N LEU A 206 6.47 23.13 13.11
CA LEU A 206 5.43 23.04 12.08
C LEU A 206 4.28 22.11 12.48
N TYR A 207 4.59 20.97 13.10
CA TYR A 207 3.58 19.99 13.48
C TYR A 207 3.12 20.11 14.95
N ARG A 208 3.82 20.88 15.78
CA ARG A 208 3.61 21.08 17.23
C ARG A 208 3.75 19.82 18.09
N ASN A 209 3.73 18.64 17.48
CA ASN A 209 3.91 17.34 18.10
C ASN A 209 4.54 16.37 17.07
N LYS A 210 5.09 15.25 17.56
CA LYS A 210 5.57 14.15 16.71
C LYS A 210 4.42 13.29 16.18
N THR A 211 3.34 13.15 16.94
CA THR A 211 2.17 12.37 16.51
C THR A 211 1.22 13.23 15.70
N ILE A 212 0.84 12.74 14.51
CA ILE A 212 -0.13 13.37 13.63
C ILE A 212 -1.52 12.74 13.89
N PRO A 213 -2.58 13.56 14.05
CA PRO A 213 -3.95 13.05 14.16
C PRO A 213 -4.40 12.22 12.95
N ILE A 214 -5.16 11.14 13.18
CA ILE A 214 -5.65 10.24 12.11
C ILE A 214 -6.49 10.98 11.07
N ASP A 215 -7.31 11.95 11.47
CA ASP A 215 -8.15 12.76 10.59
C ASP A 215 -7.34 13.71 9.69
N TYR A 216 -6.11 14.02 10.08
CA TYR A 216 -5.16 14.77 9.27
C TYR A 216 -4.52 13.90 8.18
N VAL A 217 -4.26 12.62 8.48
CA VAL A 217 -3.63 11.65 7.57
C VAL A 217 -4.67 11.03 6.63
N GLU A 218 -5.80 10.59 7.19
CA GLU A 218 -6.86 9.84 6.52
C GLU A 218 -8.13 10.71 6.48
N SER A 219 -8.33 11.45 5.39
CA SER A 219 -9.52 12.30 5.22
C SER A 219 -10.81 11.47 5.05
N HIS A 220 -11.44 11.07 6.15
CA HIS A 220 -12.68 10.26 6.19
C HIS A 220 -13.97 11.06 5.95
N GLY A 221 -14.05 11.80 4.84
CA GLY A 221 -15.27 12.50 4.45
C GLY A 221 -16.15 11.67 3.52
N ARG A 222 -16.99 10.75 4.03
CA ARG A 222 -17.94 9.94 3.20
C ARG A 222 -18.97 10.76 2.39
N HIS A 223 -19.04 12.08 2.54
CA HIS A 223 -20.04 12.94 1.89
C HIS A 223 -19.51 14.25 1.29
N GLN A 224 -18.21 14.35 0.95
CA GLN A 224 -17.69 15.51 0.21
C GLN A 224 -16.82 15.08 -0.98
N PRO A 225 -16.76 15.88 -2.08
CA PRO A 225 -15.92 15.56 -3.22
C PRO A 225 -14.46 15.33 -2.78
N ALA A 226 -13.91 14.16 -3.11
CA ALA A 226 -12.66 13.61 -2.58
C ALA A 226 -11.39 14.48 -2.74
N PHE A 227 -11.45 15.56 -3.51
CA PHE A 227 -10.29 16.41 -3.81
C PHE A 227 -10.19 17.70 -2.98
N VAL A 228 -11.21 18.04 -2.17
CA VAL A 228 -11.30 19.39 -1.57
C VAL A 228 -10.74 19.48 -0.14
N LYS A 229 -10.31 18.37 0.48
CA LYS A 229 -9.84 18.37 1.88
C LYS A 229 -8.69 17.42 2.23
N LEU A 230 -8.01 16.83 1.23
CA LEU A 230 -6.84 15.99 1.50
C LEU A 230 -5.67 16.87 1.92
N LYS A 231 -5.30 16.82 3.21
CA LYS A 231 -4.11 17.50 3.75
C LYS A 231 -2.84 16.70 3.52
N MET A 232 -2.96 15.38 3.51
CA MET A 232 -1.86 14.45 3.35
C MET A 232 -2.24 13.37 2.34
N ILE A 233 -1.24 12.88 1.60
CA ILE A 233 -1.38 11.74 0.71
C ILE A 233 -0.25 10.74 0.96
N GLN A 234 -0.59 9.46 0.95
CA GLN A 234 0.40 8.38 1.00
C GLN A 234 0.78 7.96 -0.42
N LEU A 235 2.06 7.69 -0.66
CA LEU A 235 2.57 7.02 -1.85
C LEU A 235 2.24 5.53 -1.76
N ALA A 236 1.01 5.16 -2.11
CA ALA A 236 0.50 3.80 -1.88
C ALA A 236 0.88 2.80 -2.99
N ASP A 237 1.13 3.29 -4.21
CA ASP A 237 1.49 2.49 -5.39
C ASP A 237 2.86 2.89 -5.96
N LEU A 238 3.39 2.05 -6.84
CA LEU A 238 4.69 2.28 -7.49
C LEU A 238 4.64 3.39 -8.56
N PHE A 239 3.48 3.63 -9.18
CA PHE A 239 3.30 4.73 -10.13
C PHE A 239 3.43 6.12 -9.47
N SER A 240 3.18 6.22 -8.16
CA SER A 240 3.28 7.45 -7.38
C SER A 240 4.72 7.84 -7.04
N VAL A 241 5.68 6.92 -7.14
CA VAL A 241 7.10 7.18 -6.83
C VAL A 241 7.71 8.20 -7.79
N PRO A 242 7.64 8.03 -9.14
CA PRO A 242 8.15 9.05 -10.06
C PRO A 242 7.35 10.38 -10.00
N GLU A 243 6.04 10.33 -9.69
CA GLU A 243 5.23 11.54 -9.46
C GLU A 243 5.79 12.36 -8.28
N MET A 244 6.05 11.70 -7.15
CA MET A 244 6.58 12.36 -5.96
C MET A 244 8.02 12.84 -6.18
N GLY A 245 8.82 12.06 -6.90
CA GLY A 245 10.15 12.48 -7.33
C GLY A 245 10.10 13.78 -8.15
N LEU A 246 9.17 13.90 -9.09
CA LEU A 246 8.96 15.12 -9.87
C LEU A 246 8.50 16.28 -8.99
N LEU A 247 7.52 16.05 -8.11
CA LEU A 247 7.02 17.07 -7.19
C LEU A 247 8.15 17.67 -6.34
N CYS A 248 8.96 16.81 -5.73
CA CYS A 248 10.07 17.24 -4.88
C CYS A 248 11.18 17.93 -5.68
N ASN A 249 11.48 17.50 -6.91
CA ASN A 249 12.50 18.12 -7.74
C ASN A 249 12.08 19.52 -8.22
N VAL A 250 10.79 19.71 -8.56
CA VAL A 250 10.26 21.02 -8.93
C VAL A 250 10.17 21.96 -7.72
N ALA A 251 9.76 21.46 -6.55
CA ALA A 251 9.79 22.23 -5.31
C ALA A 251 11.23 22.68 -4.99
N GLU A 252 12.21 21.78 -5.05
CA GLU A 252 13.62 22.10 -4.86
C GLU A 252 14.12 23.17 -5.86
N TYR A 253 13.70 23.08 -7.12
CA TYR A 253 14.00 24.09 -8.13
C TYR A 253 13.45 25.47 -7.73
N PHE A 254 12.22 25.54 -7.24
CA PHE A 254 11.63 26.79 -6.78
C PHE A 254 12.35 27.36 -5.55
N GLU A 255 12.68 26.53 -4.56
CA GLU A 255 13.45 26.94 -3.38
C GLU A 255 14.81 27.55 -3.78
N LYS A 256 15.56 26.85 -4.64
CA LYS A 256 16.91 27.29 -5.09
C LYS A 256 16.92 28.57 -5.92
N ASN A 257 15.84 28.82 -6.65
CA ASN A 257 15.71 30.01 -7.50
C ASN A 257 14.89 31.12 -6.83
N HIS A 258 14.54 30.96 -5.54
CA HIS A 258 13.72 31.91 -4.78
C HIS A 258 12.40 32.26 -5.48
N ILE A 259 11.77 31.26 -6.12
CA ILE A 259 10.46 31.40 -6.76
C ILE A 259 9.41 31.07 -5.71
N GLU A 260 8.55 32.03 -5.38
CA GLU A 260 7.42 31.79 -4.49
C GLU A 260 6.37 30.90 -5.18
N TYR A 261 5.87 29.89 -4.46
CA TYR A 261 4.85 28.97 -4.96
C TYR A 261 3.93 28.50 -3.83
N HIS A 262 2.71 28.12 -4.19
CA HIS A 262 1.78 27.49 -3.27
C HIS A 262 1.92 25.96 -3.36
N PRO A 263 2.27 25.23 -2.27
CA PRO A 263 2.50 23.79 -2.30
C PRO A 263 1.32 22.98 -2.87
N GLU A 264 0.09 23.35 -2.52
CA GLU A 264 -1.10 22.66 -3.03
C GLU A 264 -1.29 22.84 -4.55
N ILE A 265 -0.95 24.00 -5.11
CA ILE A 265 -1.07 24.23 -6.56
C ILE A 265 -0.04 23.37 -7.28
N LEU A 266 1.21 23.38 -6.80
CA LEU A 266 2.27 22.55 -7.36
C LEU A 266 1.90 21.06 -7.31
N PHE A 267 1.40 20.58 -6.17
CA PHE A 267 0.91 19.20 -6.04
C PHE A 267 -0.17 18.87 -7.07
N ARG A 268 -1.20 19.71 -7.19
CA ARG A 268 -2.31 19.50 -8.15
C ARG A 268 -1.82 19.47 -9.59
N ASP A 269 -0.92 20.38 -9.95
CA ASP A 269 -0.39 20.49 -11.31
C ASP A 269 0.51 19.31 -11.68
N VAL A 270 1.39 18.86 -10.77
CA VAL A 270 2.22 17.67 -10.95
C VAL A 270 1.34 16.43 -11.09
N LYS A 271 0.39 16.22 -10.16
CA LYS A 271 -0.54 15.09 -10.19
C LYS A 271 -1.34 15.05 -11.49
N LYS A 272 -1.92 16.19 -11.90
CA LYS A 272 -2.65 16.29 -13.17
C LYS A 272 -1.76 16.02 -14.38
N SER A 273 -0.50 16.46 -14.34
CA SER A 273 0.45 16.26 -15.43
C SER A 273 0.80 14.79 -15.62
N VAL A 274 1.12 14.08 -14.54
CA VAL A 274 1.41 12.64 -14.57
C VAL A 274 0.16 11.83 -14.94
N GLN A 275 -1.00 12.13 -14.34
CA GLN A 275 -2.27 11.48 -14.71
C GLN A 275 -2.61 11.66 -16.19
N SER A 276 -2.48 12.87 -16.73
CA SER A 276 -2.77 13.14 -18.15
C SER A 276 -1.79 12.47 -19.10
N SER A 277 -0.63 12.02 -18.59
CA SER A 277 0.41 11.34 -19.35
C SER A 277 0.19 9.83 -19.43
N HIS A 278 -0.69 9.24 -18.61
CA HIS A 278 -0.94 7.79 -18.61
C HIS A 278 -1.35 7.23 -19.98
N PRO A 279 -2.28 7.83 -20.75
CA PRO A 279 -2.59 7.33 -22.10
C PRO A 279 -1.40 7.38 -23.07
N ILE A 280 -0.50 8.36 -22.89
CA ILE A 280 0.71 8.51 -23.71
C ILE A 280 1.72 7.43 -23.32
N MET A 281 1.88 7.19 -22.02
CA MET A 281 2.70 6.11 -21.47
C MET A 281 2.24 4.75 -22.00
N HIS A 282 0.93 4.46 -21.96
CA HIS A 282 0.38 3.22 -22.52
C HIS A 282 0.78 3.03 -23.99
N ASN A 283 0.64 4.08 -24.81
CA ASN A 283 1.02 4.01 -26.23
C ASN A 283 2.52 3.75 -26.42
N ILE A 284 3.38 4.44 -25.67
CA ILE A 284 4.84 4.23 -25.76
C ILE A 284 5.22 2.79 -25.38
N VAL A 285 4.67 2.29 -24.27
CA VAL A 285 4.97 0.96 -23.73
C VAL A 285 4.42 -0.15 -24.65
N GLU A 286 3.21 0.00 -25.18
CA GLU A 286 2.63 -0.96 -26.15
C GLU A 286 3.53 -1.19 -27.37
N ASN A 287 4.26 -0.16 -27.81
CA ASN A 287 5.14 -0.24 -28.97
C ASN A 287 6.57 -0.71 -28.61
N ASN A 288 6.92 -0.77 -27.32
CA ASN A 288 8.28 -1.04 -26.85
C ASN A 288 8.27 -1.93 -25.59
N VAL A 289 7.41 -2.95 -25.57
CA VAL A 289 7.11 -3.74 -24.35
C VAL A 289 8.37 -4.31 -23.68
N THR A 290 9.34 -4.79 -24.47
CA THR A 290 10.61 -5.35 -23.98
C THR A 290 11.43 -4.37 -23.17
N ASP A 291 11.29 -3.07 -23.39
CA ASP A 291 12.09 -2.04 -22.73
C ASP A 291 11.51 -1.68 -21.35
N TYR A 292 10.22 -1.98 -21.12
CA TYR A 292 9.47 -1.56 -19.95
C TYR A 292 8.94 -2.70 -19.09
N LEU A 293 8.75 -3.91 -19.63
CA LEU A 293 8.32 -5.08 -18.86
C LEU A 293 9.48 -6.04 -18.61
N GLU A 294 9.50 -6.60 -17.40
CA GLU A 294 10.34 -7.73 -17.05
C GLU A 294 9.76 -9.02 -17.62
N GLN A 295 10.62 -9.86 -18.19
CA GLN A 295 10.21 -11.17 -18.67
C GLN A 295 10.28 -12.17 -17.52
N ASN A 296 9.19 -12.91 -17.29
CA ASN A 296 9.18 -14.04 -16.37
C ASN A 296 8.85 -15.32 -17.14
N SER A 297 9.84 -16.18 -17.35
CA SER A 297 9.66 -17.45 -18.08
C SER A 297 8.84 -18.50 -17.30
N THR A 298 8.64 -18.32 -15.99
CA THR A 298 7.96 -19.31 -15.15
C THR A 298 6.45 -19.05 -14.99
N ILE A 299 5.99 -17.84 -15.34
CA ILE A 299 4.59 -17.42 -15.14
C ILE A 299 3.61 -18.29 -15.94
N GLN A 300 4.02 -18.72 -17.14
CA GLN A 300 3.23 -19.64 -17.95
C GLN A 300 3.05 -21.00 -17.26
N THR A 301 4.15 -21.61 -16.81
CA THR A 301 4.13 -22.89 -16.09
C THR A 301 3.30 -22.81 -14.81
N TYR A 302 3.33 -21.67 -14.12
CA TYR A 302 2.51 -21.42 -12.94
C TYR A 302 1.01 -21.49 -13.27
N PHE A 303 0.55 -20.78 -14.30
CA PHE A 303 -0.87 -20.82 -14.69
C PHE A 303 -1.30 -22.19 -15.23
N GLU A 304 -0.44 -22.86 -16.02
CA GLU A 304 -0.70 -24.24 -16.45
C GLU A 304 -0.88 -25.18 -15.25
N GLY A 305 -0.06 -25.01 -14.21
CA GLY A 305 -0.17 -25.75 -12.95
C GLY A 305 -1.51 -25.53 -12.23
N LEU A 306 -1.96 -24.27 -12.12
CA LEU A 306 -3.25 -23.94 -11.51
C LEU A 306 -4.42 -24.55 -12.28
N ILE A 307 -4.40 -24.44 -13.62
CA ILE A 307 -5.45 -25.02 -14.48
C ILE A 307 -5.48 -26.54 -14.36
N LYS A 308 -4.31 -27.19 -14.39
CA LYS A 308 -4.21 -28.65 -14.21
C LYS A 308 -4.72 -29.10 -12.85
N ALA A 309 -4.58 -28.26 -11.82
CA ALA A 309 -5.15 -28.48 -10.49
C ALA A 309 -6.65 -28.15 -10.38
N GLY A 310 -7.31 -27.83 -11.51
CA GLY A 310 -8.75 -27.53 -11.57
C GLY A 310 -9.13 -26.16 -11.00
N LYS A 311 -8.16 -25.25 -10.81
CA LYS A 311 -8.40 -23.92 -10.28
C LYS A 311 -8.94 -22.99 -11.37
N LYS A 312 -9.79 -22.05 -10.95
CA LYS A 312 -10.37 -20.99 -11.79
C LYS A 312 -9.54 -19.73 -11.71
N LEU A 313 -9.45 -19.01 -12.82
CA LEU A 313 -8.57 -17.84 -12.97
C LEU A 313 -9.35 -16.63 -13.44
N PHE A 314 -9.10 -15.45 -12.87
CA PHE A 314 -9.64 -14.21 -13.39
C PHE A 314 -8.67 -13.03 -13.30
N LEU A 315 -8.81 -12.09 -14.23
CA LEU A 315 -8.02 -10.86 -14.32
C LEU A 315 -8.94 -9.66 -14.11
N VAL A 316 -8.58 -8.74 -13.20
CA VAL A 316 -9.28 -7.47 -12.98
C VAL A 316 -8.27 -6.33 -12.93
N THR A 317 -8.30 -5.46 -13.94
CA THR A 317 -7.35 -4.36 -14.06
C THR A 317 -8.03 -3.03 -14.38
N ASN A 318 -7.41 -1.92 -13.98
CA ASN A 318 -7.82 -0.57 -14.41
C ASN A 318 -7.35 -0.20 -15.82
N SER A 319 -6.43 -0.98 -16.38
CA SER A 319 -5.84 -0.73 -17.69
C SER A 319 -6.76 -1.13 -18.85
N PRO A 320 -6.67 -0.44 -20.02
CA PRO A 320 -7.46 -0.77 -21.20
C PRO A 320 -6.98 -2.08 -21.86
N PHE A 321 -7.91 -2.82 -22.48
CA PHE A 321 -7.62 -4.12 -23.08
C PHE A 321 -6.44 -4.09 -24.06
N ARG A 322 -6.35 -3.07 -24.92
CA ARG A 322 -5.27 -2.98 -25.91
C ARG A 322 -3.87 -3.01 -25.26
N PHE A 323 -3.72 -2.30 -24.14
CA PHE A 323 -2.49 -2.23 -23.36
C PHE A 323 -2.18 -3.57 -22.69
N VAL A 324 -3.19 -4.11 -21.98
CA VAL A 324 -3.11 -5.41 -21.29
C VAL A 324 -2.78 -6.52 -22.27
N ASN A 325 -3.44 -6.57 -23.42
CA ASN A 325 -3.22 -7.60 -24.43
C ASN A 325 -1.78 -7.62 -24.93
N LYS A 326 -1.15 -6.46 -25.16
CA LYS A 326 0.24 -6.39 -25.62
C LYS A 326 1.24 -6.89 -24.58
N GLY A 327 1.06 -6.55 -23.31
CA GLY A 327 1.94 -7.08 -22.28
C GLY A 327 1.67 -8.54 -21.94
N MET A 328 0.40 -8.98 -21.94
CA MET A 328 0.06 -10.39 -21.73
C MET A 328 0.54 -11.28 -22.88
N GLU A 329 0.50 -10.82 -24.14
CA GLU A 329 1.14 -11.48 -25.28
C GLU A 329 2.64 -11.69 -25.04
N PHE A 330 3.33 -10.69 -24.47
CA PHE A 330 4.74 -10.79 -24.13
C PHE A 330 5.01 -11.76 -22.96
N LEU A 331 4.13 -11.82 -21.97
CA LEU A 331 4.29 -12.65 -20.77
C LEU A 331 3.88 -14.11 -20.96
N LEU A 332 2.81 -14.37 -21.72
CA LEU A 332 2.13 -15.68 -21.80
C LEU A 332 1.86 -16.16 -23.24
N GLY A 333 2.17 -15.35 -24.25
CA GLY A 333 1.89 -15.65 -25.65
C GLY A 333 0.50 -15.19 -26.13
N GLU A 334 0.24 -15.36 -27.43
CA GLU A 334 -0.97 -14.84 -28.10
C GLU A 334 -2.29 -15.38 -27.53
N GLU A 335 -2.28 -16.62 -27.06
CA GLU A 335 -3.45 -17.32 -26.53
C GLU A 335 -3.65 -17.11 -25.02
N TRP A 336 -3.06 -16.07 -24.43
CA TRP A 336 -3.07 -15.84 -22.98
C TRP A 336 -4.47 -15.79 -22.37
N ILE A 337 -5.46 -15.32 -23.15
CA ILE A 337 -6.87 -15.21 -22.71
C ILE A 337 -7.39 -16.58 -22.27
N ASN A 338 -6.90 -17.67 -22.86
CA ASN A 338 -7.33 -19.03 -22.54
C ASN A 338 -6.89 -19.49 -21.15
N PHE A 339 -5.95 -18.80 -20.49
CA PHE A 339 -5.63 -19.08 -19.09
C PHE A 339 -6.76 -18.64 -18.16
N PHE A 340 -7.49 -17.57 -18.49
CA PHE A 340 -8.46 -16.95 -17.60
C PHE A 340 -9.89 -17.38 -17.92
N ASP A 341 -10.68 -17.70 -16.90
CA ASP A 341 -12.12 -17.91 -17.02
C ASP A 341 -12.88 -16.59 -17.18
N VAL A 342 -12.38 -15.51 -16.59
CA VAL A 342 -12.96 -14.15 -16.68
C VAL A 342 -11.86 -13.10 -16.83
N VAL A 343 -12.01 -12.19 -17.79
CA VAL A 343 -11.10 -11.04 -17.98
C VAL A 343 -11.91 -9.75 -17.92
N ILE A 344 -11.57 -8.87 -16.97
CA ILE A 344 -12.22 -7.58 -16.73
C ILE A 344 -11.18 -6.46 -16.83
N VAL A 345 -11.35 -5.57 -17.80
CA VAL A 345 -10.48 -4.42 -18.04
C VAL A 345 -11.16 -3.12 -17.61
N GLN A 346 -10.36 -2.10 -17.32
CA GLN A 346 -10.81 -0.79 -16.82
C GLN A 346 -11.92 -0.92 -15.75
N ALA A 347 -11.69 -1.78 -14.76
CA ALA A 347 -12.63 -2.11 -13.70
C ALA A 347 -13.02 -0.89 -12.83
N ARG A 348 -12.18 0.14 -12.79
CA ARG A 348 -12.29 1.35 -11.95
C ARG A 348 -12.10 1.04 -10.45
N LYS A 349 -11.21 0.11 -10.10
CA LYS A 349 -10.79 -0.13 -8.71
C LYS A 349 -10.40 1.20 -8.04
N PRO A 350 -10.79 1.45 -6.78
CA PRO A 350 -11.50 0.54 -5.86
C PRO A 350 -13.03 0.46 -6.07
N ARG A 351 -13.62 1.25 -6.99
CA ARG A 351 -15.08 1.23 -7.21
C ARG A 351 -15.61 -0.10 -7.71
N PHE A 352 -14.78 -0.92 -8.35
CA PHE A 352 -15.17 -2.28 -8.69
C PHE A 352 -15.57 -3.10 -7.44
N PHE A 353 -14.87 -2.89 -6.32
CA PHE A 353 -15.12 -3.60 -5.07
C PHE A 353 -16.17 -2.91 -4.19
N THR A 354 -16.28 -1.58 -4.26
CA THR A 354 -17.13 -0.79 -3.35
C THR A 354 -18.47 -0.32 -3.94
N ASP A 355 -18.59 -0.24 -5.27
CA ASP A 355 -19.85 0.09 -5.95
C ASP A 355 -20.69 -1.18 -6.16
N GLU A 356 -22.01 -1.06 -6.09
CA GLU A 356 -22.93 -2.19 -6.30
C GLU A 356 -23.63 -2.16 -7.66
N SER A 357 -23.68 -0.99 -8.31
CA SER A 357 -24.67 -0.74 -9.37
C SER A 357 -24.11 -0.68 -10.79
N ARG A 358 -22.78 -0.55 -10.96
CA ARG A 358 -22.19 -0.43 -12.30
C ARG A 358 -22.28 -1.73 -13.08
N PRO A 359 -22.96 -1.80 -14.24
CA PRO A 359 -23.07 -3.04 -15.00
C PRO A 359 -21.76 -3.39 -15.73
N PHE A 360 -21.55 -4.67 -15.99
CA PHE A 360 -20.57 -5.14 -16.97
C PHE A 360 -20.98 -4.77 -18.41
N ARG A 361 -19.98 -4.58 -19.26
CA ARG A 361 -20.13 -4.52 -20.73
C ARG A 361 -19.15 -5.47 -21.40
N VAL A 362 -19.50 -5.97 -22.57
CA VAL A 362 -18.56 -6.74 -23.40
C VAL A 362 -17.74 -5.78 -24.24
N TYR A 363 -16.42 -5.97 -24.25
CA TYR A 363 -15.51 -5.34 -25.19
C TYR A 363 -15.23 -6.31 -26.34
N ASP A 364 -15.50 -5.88 -27.57
CA ASP A 364 -15.17 -6.63 -28.78
C ASP A 364 -13.76 -6.25 -29.26
N PRO A 365 -12.77 -7.17 -29.21
CA PRO A 365 -11.41 -6.92 -29.68
C PRO A 365 -11.33 -6.63 -31.17
N VAL A 366 -12.25 -7.17 -31.98
CA VAL A 366 -12.23 -7.04 -33.45
C VAL A 366 -12.68 -5.65 -33.86
N SER A 367 -13.87 -5.22 -33.44
CA SER A 367 -14.37 -3.88 -33.76
C SER A 367 -13.79 -2.78 -32.87
N LYS A 368 -13.09 -3.14 -31.78
CA LYS A 368 -12.54 -2.24 -30.75
C LYS A 368 -13.62 -1.37 -30.11
N ARG A 369 -14.79 -1.95 -29.87
CA ARG A 369 -15.97 -1.25 -29.35
C ARG A 369 -16.57 -1.97 -28.17
N GLN A 370 -17.28 -1.20 -27.35
CA GLN A 370 -18.14 -1.74 -26.31
C GLN A 370 -19.47 -2.13 -26.93
N LEU A 371 -19.92 -3.35 -26.64
CA LEU A 371 -21.25 -3.80 -27.01
C LEU A 371 -22.27 -3.27 -26.00
N TRP A 372 -23.48 -3.01 -26.49
CA TRP A 372 -24.58 -2.45 -25.69
C TRP A 372 -25.40 -3.53 -24.97
N ASP A 373 -25.20 -4.79 -25.34
CA ASP A 373 -25.94 -5.91 -24.80
C ASP A 373 -25.71 -6.05 -23.31
N HIS A 374 -26.79 -6.31 -22.59
CA HIS A 374 -26.72 -6.55 -21.16
C HIS A 374 -25.98 -7.86 -20.87
N VAL A 375 -24.99 -7.80 -20.00
CA VAL A 375 -24.24 -8.98 -19.57
C VAL A 375 -25.00 -9.69 -18.47
N THR A 376 -25.57 -10.84 -18.79
CA THR A 376 -26.27 -11.72 -17.83
C THR A 376 -25.44 -12.91 -17.38
N LYS A 377 -24.35 -13.22 -18.10
CA LYS A 377 -23.41 -14.29 -17.79
C LYS A 377 -21.99 -13.94 -18.23
N LEU A 378 -21.02 -14.45 -17.49
CA LEU A 378 -19.61 -14.36 -17.82
C LEU A 378 -19.17 -15.63 -18.55
N GLU A 379 -18.54 -15.47 -19.71
CA GLU A 379 -18.10 -16.56 -20.57
C GLU A 379 -16.60 -16.45 -20.84
N LYS A 380 -15.91 -17.58 -20.75
CA LYS A 380 -14.50 -17.68 -21.06
C LYS A 380 -14.22 -17.25 -22.50
N GLY A 381 -13.13 -16.52 -22.70
CA GLY A 381 -12.75 -15.96 -24.01
C GLY A 381 -13.39 -14.61 -24.34
N LYS A 382 -14.38 -14.14 -23.57
CA LYS A 382 -14.91 -12.78 -23.70
C LYS A 382 -14.17 -11.81 -22.79
N ILE A 383 -14.07 -10.57 -23.26
CA ILE A 383 -13.47 -9.47 -22.51
C ILE A 383 -14.58 -8.59 -21.97
N TYR A 384 -14.53 -8.34 -20.67
CA TYR A 384 -15.50 -7.50 -19.98
C TYR A 384 -14.85 -6.17 -19.57
N TYR A 385 -15.66 -5.12 -19.49
CA TYR A 385 -15.25 -3.79 -19.07
C TYR A 385 -16.16 -3.30 -17.93
N GLU A 386 -15.57 -2.67 -16.91
CA GLU A 386 -16.23 -2.21 -15.68
C GLU A 386 -16.86 -3.33 -14.82
N GLY A 387 -18.17 -3.26 -14.54
CA GLY A 387 -18.85 -4.12 -13.58
C GLY A 387 -18.54 -3.84 -12.12
N THR A 388 -18.92 -4.80 -11.29
CA THR A 388 -18.73 -4.82 -9.82
C THR A 388 -18.41 -6.24 -9.36
N VAL A 389 -17.74 -6.36 -8.22
CA VAL A 389 -17.45 -7.66 -7.58
C VAL A 389 -18.73 -8.40 -7.21
N LYS A 390 -19.79 -7.68 -6.81
CA LYS A 390 -21.12 -8.24 -6.53
C LYS A 390 -21.68 -8.98 -7.74
N GLN A 391 -21.66 -8.35 -8.93
CA GLN A 391 -22.11 -9.02 -10.16
C GLN A 391 -21.22 -10.19 -10.55
N LEU A 392 -19.91 -10.09 -10.34
CA LEU A 392 -18.98 -11.21 -10.57
C LEU A 392 -19.36 -12.40 -9.69
N GLN A 393 -19.57 -12.15 -8.39
CA GLN A 393 -20.01 -13.15 -7.41
C GLN A 393 -21.36 -13.76 -7.77
N ASP A 394 -22.36 -12.94 -8.12
CA ASP A 394 -23.70 -13.39 -8.49
C ASP A 394 -23.69 -14.29 -9.74
N MET A 395 -22.85 -13.97 -10.74
CA MET A 395 -22.79 -14.72 -12.00
C MET A 395 -21.90 -15.96 -11.94
N THR A 396 -20.93 -16.03 -11.02
CA THR A 396 -19.94 -17.13 -10.97
C THR A 396 -20.06 -18.02 -9.73
N GLY A 397 -20.68 -17.52 -8.66
CA GLY A 397 -20.68 -18.15 -7.34
C GLY A 397 -19.35 -18.07 -6.59
N TRP A 398 -18.38 -17.29 -7.08
CA TRP A 398 -17.05 -17.17 -6.49
C TRP A 398 -17.05 -16.28 -5.25
N ASN A 399 -17.34 -16.87 -4.09
CA ASN A 399 -17.62 -16.15 -2.85
C ASN A 399 -16.64 -16.48 -1.72
N GLY A 400 -16.33 -15.48 -0.90
CA GLY A 400 -15.61 -15.65 0.36
C GLY A 400 -14.23 -16.31 0.22
N GLN A 401 -13.94 -17.23 1.13
CA GLN A 401 -12.58 -17.75 1.36
C GLN A 401 -12.03 -18.63 0.24
N GLN A 402 -12.87 -19.08 -0.70
CA GLN A 402 -12.42 -19.87 -1.85
C GLN A 402 -11.69 -19.03 -2.91
N VAL A 403 -11.74 -17.69 -2.77
CA VAL A 403 -11.11 -16.74 -3.69
C VAL A 403 -9.84 -16.18 -3.06
N LEU A 404 -8.74 -16.25 -3.80
CA LEU A 404 -7.47 -15.59 -3.47
C LEU A 404 -7.15 -14.55 -4.55
N TYR A 405 -7.19 -13.27 -4.17
CA TYR A 405 -6.91 -12.15 -5.08
C TYR A 405 -5.51 -11.57 -4.85
N PHE A 406 -4.72 -11.45 -5.91
CA PHE A 406 -3.40 -10.86 -5.91
C PHE A 406 -3.42 -9.45 -6.48
N GLY A 407 -2.79 -8.51 -5.78
CA GLY A 407 -2.62 -7.12 -6.21
C GLY A 407 -1.38 -6.49 -5.59
N ASP A 408 -0.90 -5.41 -6.17
CA ASP A 408 0.25 -4.67 -5.64
C ASP A 408 -0.20 -3.54 -4.70
N HIS A 409 -1.39 -2.96 -4.91
CA HIS A 409 -1.84 -1.81 -4.14
C HIS A 409 -2.60 -2.21 -2.85
N PRO A 410 -2.13 -1.87 -1.63
CA PRO A 410 -2.70 -2.43 -0.39
C PRO A 410 -4.14 -1.98 -0.14
N TYR A 411 -4.45 -0.72 -0.44
CA TYR A 411 -5.79 -0.17 -0.22
C TYR A 411 -6.76 -0.43 -1.37
N SER A 412 -6.43 -0.11 -2.62
CA SER A 412 -7.38 -0.24 -3.73
C SER A 412 -7.68 -1.68 -4.13
N ASP A 413 -6.77 -2.61 -3.80
CA ASP A 413 -6.85 -4.00 -4.25
C ASP A 413 -7.10 -4.99 -3.11
N LEU A 414 -6.60 -4.74 -1.89
CA LEU A 414 -6.57 -5.78 -0.86
C LEU A 414 -7.46 -5.46 0.36
N ALA A 415 -7.48 -4.21 0.82
CA ALA A 415 -8.19 -3.81 2.03
C ALA A 415 -9.71 -4.01 1.90
N ASP A 416 -10.34 -3.39 0.91
CA ASP A 416 -11.80 -3.48 0.71
C ASP A 416 -12.23 -4.92 0.34
N VAL A 417 -11.38 -5.63 -0.40
CA VAL A 417 -11.62 -7.03 -0.82
C VAL A 417 -11.71 -7.97 0.38
N THR A 418 -10.82 -7.79 1.36
CA THR A 418 -10.85 -8.60 2.59
C THR A 418 -12.00 -8.18 3.50
N LEU A 419 -12.17 -6.87 3.71
CA LEU A 419 -13.09 -6.32 4.71
C LEU A 419 -14.56 -6.42 4.29
N GLU A 420 -14.87 -6.23 3.00
CA GLU A 420 -16.26 -6.17 2.52
C GLU A 420 -16.71 -7.48 1.87
N HIS A 421 -15.79 -8.25 1.26
CA HIS A 421 -16.13 -9.45 0.46
C HIS A 421 -15.63 -10.77 1.03
N GLY A 422 -14.80 -10.72 2.08
CA GLY A 422 -14.27 -11.90 2.77
C GLY A 422 -13.36 -12.78 1.91
N TRP A 423 -12.83 -12.24 0.82
CA TRP A 423 -11.84 -12.90 -0.02
C TRP A 423 -10.49 -12.97 0.72
N ARG A 424 -9.68 -13.97 0.38
CA ARG A 424 -8.26 -14.00 0.76
C ARG A 424 -7.48 -13.11 -0.20
N THR A 425 -6.38 -12.52 0.28
CA THR A 425 -5.57 -11.59 -0.50
C THR A 425 -4.10 -11.95 -0.47
N GLY A 426 -3.39 -11.74 -1.56
CA GLY A 426 -1.93 -11.79 -1.61
C GLY A 426 -1.37 -10.47 -2.13
N ALA A 427 -0.53 -9.81 -1.35
CA ALA A 427 0.18 -8.61 -1.75
C ALA A 427 1.44 -8.95 -2.56
N ILE A 428 1.58 -8.37 -3.74
CA ILE A 428 2.82 -8.41 -4.51
C ILE A 428 3.65 -7.17 -4.16
N ILE A 429 4.84 -7.38 -3.59
CA ILE A 429 5.74 -6.30 -3.14
C ILE A 429 7.08 -6.49 -3.84
N THR A 430 7.25 -5.82 -4.99
CA THR A 430 8.44 -5.98 -5.83
C THR A 430 9.72 -5.46 -5.17
N GLU A 431 9.59 -4.44 -4.32
CA GLU A 431 10.70 -3.79 -3.62
C GLU A 431 11.42 -4.74 -2.67
N LEU A 432 10.74 -5.77 -2.16
CA LEU A 432 11.36 -6.83 -1.39
C LEU A 432 12.54 -7.46 -2.15
N THR A 433 12.49 -7.53 -3.48
CA THR A 433 13.58 -8.10 -4.29
C THR A 433 14.80 -7.18 -4.38
N VAL A 434 14.60 -5.86 -4.41
CA VAL A 434 15.67 -4.85 -4.56
C VAL A 434 16.35 -4.54 -3.23
N THR A 435 15.60 -4.39 -2.14
CA THR A 435 16.14 -4.20 -0.78
C THR A 435 17.06 -5.37 -0.36
N ARG A 436 16.95 -6.52 -1.04
CA ARG A 436 17.70 -7.76 -0.78
C ARG A 436 19.08 -7.89 -1.46
N ARG A 437 19.43 -7.10 -2.50
CA ARG A 437 20.77 -7.20 -3.15
C ARG A 437 21.92 -6.57 -2.33
N LEU A 438 21.61 -5.79 -1.31
CA LEU A 438 22.59 -5.09 -0.46
C LEU A 438 23.07 -5.92 0.74
N TYR A 439 22.65 -7.19 0.91
CA TYR A 439 22.89 -7.99 2.13
C TYR A 439 23.23 -9.47 1.85
N LYS A 440 24.28 -10.05 2.48
CA LYS A 440 24.80 -11.45 2.34
C LYS A 440 25.46 -11.97 3.66
N PRO A 441 25.65 -13.31 3.91
CA PRO A 441 24.89 -14.11 4.92
C PRO A 441 25.70 -14.92 5.99
N VAL A 442 24.98 -15.59 6.92
CA VAL A 442 25.29 -16.87 7.67
C VAL A 442 23.95 -17.64 7.94
N SER A 443 23.91 -18.92 8.34
CA SER A 443 22.95 -19.99 7.91
C SER A 443 21.82 -20.51 8.85
N TYR A 444 20.95 -21.39 8.27
CA TYR A 444 19.88 -22.34 8.77
C TYR A 444 18.42 -21.84 8.71
N CYS A 445 17.32 -22.54 8.37
CA CYS A 445 16.96 -23.87 7.79
C CYS A 445 15.61 -23.76 7.01
N LYS A 446 15.29 -24.74 6.14
CA LYS A 446 14.49 -24.65 4.89
C LYS A 446 12.95 -24.74 4.98
N LEU A 447 12.28 -24.07 4.04
CA LEU A 447 11.14 -24.57 3.23
C LEU A 447 11.18 -23.89 1.83
N SER A 448 11.03 -24.68 0.76
CA SER A 448 11.19 -24.28 -0.64
C SER A 448 9.86 -24.48 -1.38
N LEU A 449 9.32 -23.38 -1.92
CA LEU A 449 8.33 -23.38 -2.98
C LEU A 449 8.92 -22.58 -4.14
N GLY A 450 8.60 -23.00 -5.37
CA GLY A 450 9.28 -22.61 -6.60
C GLY A 450 9.43 -21.11 -6.82
N SER A 451 10.56 -20.77 -7.42
CA SER A 451 11.12 -19.46 -7.70
C SER A 451 10.19 -18.47 -8.43
N THR A 452 10.23 -17.21 -7.96
CA THR A 452 10.10 -15.92 -8.69
C THR A 452 8.96 -14.94 -8.37
N LEU A 453 8.16 -15.12 -7.31
CA LEU A 453 7.37 -14.00 -6.76
C LEU A 453 7.57 -13.87 -5.25
N SER A 454 8.06 -12.71 -4.81
CA SER A 454 7.98 -12.33 -3.40
C SER A 454 6.57 -11.81 -3.13
N ALA A 455 5.70 -12.71 -2.69
CA ALA A 455 4.34 -12.37 -2.24
C ALA A 455 4.29 -12.38 -0.70
N VAL A 456 3.54 -11.45 -0.15
CA VAL A 456 3.09 -11.50 1.26
C VAL A 456 1.61 -11.87 1.21
N ILE A 457 1.24 -13.04 1.73
CA ILE A 457 -0.12 -13.58 1.73
C ILE A 457 -0.75 -13.42 3.10
#